data_AF-A0A0F9CFR9-F1
#
_entry.id   AF-A0A0F9CFR9-F1
#
_cell.length_a   1.000
_cell.length_b   1.000
_cell.length_c   1.000
_cell.angle_alpha   90.00
_cell.angle_beta   90.00
_cell.angle_gamma   90.00
#
_symmetry.space_group_name_H-M   'P 1'
#
loop_
_entity.id
_entity.type
_entity.pdbx_description
1 polymer ?
#
loop_
_entity_poly.entity_id
_entity_poly.type
_entity_poly.pdbx_seq_one_letter_code
_entity_poly.pdbx_strand_id
1 'polypeptide(L)'
;LIMLLAISVVCLSLVVHPQWSKREHLRYPVATFAAALMGATDDEDGRPVFTRRLFWIGLGVILAIHIVNGMTTWGIWRFRIPLRFSFWPIAQTWPEVARVPRINQLLSVAIYPTAVAIGFMLSSQVSFSLGIGPPVLAVISGVLLSVGVDMSSDHVTGGLINYQLFGSYLALALLGIYTGRKYYGHVLAHAVTFRRRSDSNATAAWACRIGLLATAATVALLISLGLDWPLAVAMVGMTLMMFLVMARINAESGLFYCQPFWQPVTIFLGLFGLSALGPKMVAILAMLGAVLTIDPRECLMPFVVNALKMCESVKVRPSRVGVVSVVAVGVALAVALPVGLWANYNYGIFGRDRWAAEVVPEKTYGIVEKTVATMTEDQLAASVEMGSWERIKAMRPNRLLIRAAGVGFLLVLVGSALRLRYARFPLHPVLFLVWGTGPIGHFSHSFLLGWLIKSVVTRYGGGQAIYRRATWLMFGVIAGDLLGGLIWMAAGAVYSTVTGYDPPVYRTFPG
;
A
#
# COMPACT_ATOMS: atom_id res chain seq x y z
N LEU A 1 -2.55 -21.87 -2.30
CA LEU A 1 -3.13 -20.55 -2.62
C LEU A 1 -2.06 -19.45 -2.74
N ILE A 2 -1.35 -19.11 -1.65
CA ILE A 2 -0.38 -17.97 -1.61
C ILE A 2 0.67 -18.07 -2.72
N MET A 3 1.27 -19.25 -2.94
CA MET A 3 2.27 -19.44 -4.00
C MET A 3 1.72 -19.21 -5.41
N LEU A 4 0.49 -19.66 -5.71
CA LEU A 4 -0.12 -19.43 -7.02
C LEU A 4 -0.36 -17.94 -7.24
N LEU A 5 -0.86 -17.24 -6.23
CA LEU A 5 -1.07 -15.79 -6.29
C LEU A 5 0.27 -15.04 -6.45
N ALA A 6 1.32 -15.45 -5.74
CA ALA A 6 2.66 -14.88 -5.88
C ALA A 6 3.19 -15.06 -7.31
N ILE A 7 3.03 -16.25 -7.91
CA ILE A 7 3.40 -16.51 -9.30
C ILE A 7 2.60 -15.60 -10.24
N SER A 8 1.28 -15.47 -10.06
CA SER A 8 0.44 -14.56 -10.84
C SER A 8 0.92 -13.11 -10.74
N VAL A 9 1.27 -12.64 -9.54
CA VAL A 9 1.76 -11.29 -9.27
C VAL A 9 3.13 -11.03 -9.90
N VAL A 10 4.06 -11.98 -9.79
CA VAL A 10 5.39 -11.88 -10.43
C VAL A 10 5.24 -11.85 -11.95
N CYS A 11 4.41 -12.73 -12.50
CA CYS A 11 4.13 -12.78 -13.93
C CYS A 11 3.50 -11.47 -14.43
N LEU A 12 2.51 -10.95 -13.69
CA LEU A 12 1.89 -9.66 -14.00
C LEU A 12 2.91 -8.53 -13.95
N SER A 13 3.82 -8.54 -12.97
CA SER A 13 4.93 -7.57 -12.86
C SER A 13 5.82 -7.59 -14.10
N LEU A 14 6.22 -8.78 -14.57
CA LEU A 14 7.02 -8.95 -15.79
C LEU A 14 6.31 -8.46 -17.05
N VAL A 15 4.98 -8.61 -17.11
CA VAL A 15 4.16 -8.14 -18.24
C VAL A 15 4.04 -6.62 -18.22
N VAL A 16 3.79 -5.99 -17.07
CA VAL A 16 3.55 -4.55 -17.00
C VAL A 16 4.83 -3.71 -16.99
N HIS A 17 5.92 -4.27 -16.50
CA HIS A 17 7.18 -3.53 -16.32
C HIS A 17 7.72 -2.87 -17.61
N PRO A 18 7.75 -3.52 -18.79
CA PRO A 18 8.22 -2.86 -20.01
C PRO A 18 7.34 -1.69 -20.45
N GLN A 19 6.01 -1.78 -20.26
CA GLN A 19 5.09 -0.68 -20.52
C GLN A 19 5.40 0.50 -19.59
N TRP A 20 5.53 0.23 -18.29
CA TRP A 20 5.76 1.26 -17.29
C TRP A 20 7.14 1.90 -17.36
N SER A 21 8.20 1.10 -17.58
CA SER A 21 9.58 1.60 -17.61
C SER A 21 9.92 2.30 -18.93
N LYS A 22 9.59 1.67 -20.08
CA LYS A 22 10.08 2.12 -21.40
C LYS A 22 9.11 2.99 -22.18
N ARG A 23 7.80 2.82 -21.99
CA ARG A 23 6.77 3.53 -22.76
C ARG A 23 6.14 4.66 -21.96
N GLU A 24 5.92 4.45 -20.66
CA GLU A 24 5.35 5.45 -19.75
C GLU A 24 6.40 6.21 -18.94
N HIS A 25 7.67 5.78 -18.96
CA HIS A 25 8.79 6.39 -18.24
C HIS A 25 8.48 6.71 -16.77
N LEU A 26 7.86 5.76 -16.05
CA LEU A 26 7.66 5.90 -14.61
C LEU A 26 9.00 6.09 -13.90
N ARG A 27 8.99 6.87 -12.82
CA ARG A 27 10.21 7.38 -12.17
C ARG A 27 10.96 6.37 -11.32
N TYR A 28 10.24 5.45 -10.67
CA TYR A 28 10.77 4.49 -9.69
C TYR A 28 11.73 5.11 -8.65
N PRO A 29 11.30 6.08 -7.83
CA PRO A 29 12.19 6.77 -6.90
C PRO A 29 12.92 5.84 -5.92
N VAL A 30 12.23 4.77 -5.46
CA VAL A 30 12.78 3.78 -4.53
C VAL A 30 13.90 2.97 -5.19
N ALA A 31 13.68 2.47 -6.41
CA ALA A 31 14.72 1.79 -7.18
C ALA A 31 15.94 2.68 -7.43
N THR A 32 15.72 3.97 -7.73
CA THR A 32 16.81 4.95 -7.95
C THR A 32 17.62 5.19 -6.67
N PHE A 33 16.96 5.27 -5.51
CA PHE A 33 17.67 5.35 -4.22
C PHE A 33 18.52 4.11 -3.96
N ALA A 34 17.96 2.92 -4.14
CA ALA A 34 18.68 1.67 -3.93
C ALA A 34 19.87 1.53 -4.91
N ALA A 35 19.68 1.91 -6.17
CA ALA A 35 20.76 1.96 -7.16
C ALA A 35 21.87 2.95 -6.78
N ALA A 36 21.53 4.11 -6.22
CA ALA A 36 22.50 5.09 -5.74
C ALA A 36 23.36 4.58 -4.58
N LEU A 37 22.76 3.84 -3.64
CA LEU A 37 23.51 3.20 -2.56
C LEU A 37 24.50 2.14 -3.06
N MET A 38 24.16 1.44 -4.14
CA MET A 38 25.04 0.44 -4.77
C MET A 38 26.12 1.06 -5.68
N GLY A 39 26.20 2.39 -5.78
CA GLY A 39 27.14 3.07 -6.67
C GLY A 39 26.78 2.96 -8.16
N ALA A 40 25.55 2.52 -8.48
CA ALA A 40 25.06 2.36 -9.84
C ALA A 40 24.33 3.63 -10.34
N THR A 41 24.92 4.81 -10.11
CA THR A 41 24.38 6.10 -10.58
C THR A 41 25.19 6.67 -11.73
N ASP A 42 24.51 7.31 -12.67
CA ASP A 42 25.08 8.09 -13.78
C ASP A 42 25.77 9.40 -13.33
N ASP A 43 26.23 9.50 -12.07
CA ASP A 43 26.92 10.71 -11.58
C ASP A 43 28.35 10.72 -12.13
N GLU A 44 28.77 11.83 -12.76
CA GLU A 44 30.06 11.97 -13.48
C GLU A 44 31.30 11.62 -12.63
N ASP A 45 31.18 11.70 -11.29
CA ASP A 45 32.25 11.41 -10.34
C ASP A 45 32.36 9.93 -9.94
N GLY A 46 31.32 9.11 -10.13
CA GLY A 46 31.27 7.69 -9.70
C GLY A 46 31.48 7.44 -8.19
N ARG A 47 31.58 8.49 -7.36
CA ARG A 47 31.91 8.35 -5.93
C ARG A 47 30.72 7.81 -5.14
N PRO A 48 30.93 6.78 -4.28
CA PRO A 48 29.86 6.26 -3.43
C PRO A 48 29.26 7.34 -2.52
N VAL A 49 27.96 7.25 -2.25
CA VAL A 49 27.22 8.18 -1.38
C VAL A 49 27.86 8.32 -0.01
N PHE A 50 28.40 7.21 0.54
CA PHE A 50 29.07 7.15 1.84
C PHE A 50 30.36 7.98 1.94
N THR A 51 30.91 8.46 0.83
CA THR A 51 32.09 9.34 0.84
C THR A 51 31.73 10.82 1.03
N ARG A 52 30.44 11.18 0.89
CA ARG A 52 29.99 12.57 0.92
C ARG A 52 29.74 13.02 2.36
N ARG A 53 30.33 14.15 2.78
CA ARG A 53 30.15 14.71 4.15
C ARG A 53 28.69 14.95 4.51
N LEU A 54 27.88 15.43 3.57
CA LEU A 54 26.46 15.70 3.78
C LEU A 54 25.66 14.45 4.16
N PHE A 55 26.03 13.28 3.63
CA PHE A 55 25.41 12.01 4.03
C PHE A 55 25.62 11.75 5.53
N TRP A 56 26.85 11.88 6.02
CA TRP A 56 27.17 11.66 7.44
C TRP A 56 26.54 12.69 8.37
N ILE A 57 26.36 13.93 7.91
CA ILE A 57 25.62 14.95 8.68
C ILE A 57 24.15 14.53 8.85
N GLY A 58 23.49 14.13 7.76
CA GLY A 58 22.10 13.68 7.82
C GLY A 58 21.93 12.44 8.70
N LEU A 59 22.84 11.48 8.56
CA LEU A 59 22.87 10.26 9.38
C LEU A 59 23.08 10.60 10.84
N GLY A 60 24.13 11.38 11.17
CA GLY A 60 24.51 11.69 12.54
C GLY A 60 23.42 12.45 13.29
N VAL A 61 22.78 13.44 12.65
CA VAL A 61 21.71 14.24 13.28
C VAL A 61 20.52 13.36 13.64
N ILE A 62 20.01 12.55 12.70
CA ILE A 62 18.83 11.72 12.97
C ILE A 62 19.16 10.59 13.93
N LEU A 63 20.31 9.95 13.77
CA LEU A 63 20.77 8.90 14.67
C LEU A 63 20.89 9.41 16.11
N ALA A 64 21.44 10.61 16.32
CA ALA A 64 21.53 11.23 17.64
C ALA A 64 20.14 11.45 18.26
N ILE A 65 19.15 11.89 17.47
CA ILE A 65 17.76 12.02 17.93
C ILE A 65 17.22 10.67 18.38
N HIS A 66 17.42 9.59 17.62
CA HIS A 66 16.93 8.28 18.02
C HIS A 66 17.65 7.70 19.24
N ILE A 67 18.95 7.95 19.39
CA ILE A 67 19.70 7.55 20.58
C ILE A 67 19.14 8.26 21.82
N VAL A 68 18.99 9.59 21.77
CA VAL A 68 18.43 10.38 22.90
C VAL A 68 17.01 9.93 23.25
N ASN A 69 16.15 9.76 22.25
CA ASN A 69 14.75 9.37 22.46
C ASN A 69 14.61 7.92 22.94
N GLY A 70 15.43 7.00 22.44
CA GLY A 70 15.43 5.62 22.90
C GLY A 70 16.01 5.47 24.31
N MET A 71 17.09 6.18 24.65
CA MET A 71 17.62 6.23 26.03
C MET A 71 16.56 6.76 27.00
N THR A 72 15.79 7.77 26.59
CA THR A 72 14.69 8.28 27.39
C THR A 72 13.57 7.25 27.57
N THR A 73 13.30 6.44 26.53
CA THR A 73 12.29 5.37 26.59
C THR A 73 12.73 4.24 27.51
N TRP A 74 14.04 4.01 27.61
CA TRP A 74 14.66 3.02 28.49
C TRP A 74 14.95 3.54 29.90
N GLY A 75 14.55 4.78 30.22
CA GLY A 75 14.76 5.38 31.54
C GLY A 75 16.21 5.78 31.85
N ILE A 76 17.12 5.65 30.88
CA ILE A 76 18.55 5.98 31.01
C ILE A 76 18.75 7.50 30.95
N TRP A 77 17.87 8.20 30.25
CA TRP A 77 17.96 9.64 30.02
C TRP A 77 16.61 10.33 30.29
N ARG A 78 16.63 11.64 30.57
CA ARG A 78 15.41 12.40 30.95
C ARG A 78 14.83 13.26 29.82
N PHE A 79 15.64 13.71 28.87
CA PHE A 79 15.20 14.65 27.84
C PHE A 79 14.85 13.94 26.53
N ARG A 80 13.58 14.06 26.11
CA ARG A 80 13.10 13.60 24.81
C ARG A 80 13.09 14.77 23.81
N ILE A 81 13.66 14.55 22.63
CA ILE A 81 13.53 15.47 21.48
C ILE A 81 12.17 15.19 20.83
N PRO A 82 11.21 16.12 20.88
CA PRO A 82 9.86 15.87 20.40
C PRO A 82 9.82 15.80 18.86
N LEU A 83 9.36 14.67 18.33
CA LEU A 83 9.00 14.49 16.91
C LEU A 83 7.48 14.42 16.71
N ARG A 84 6.70 14.54 17.80
CA ARG A 84 5.24 14.50 17.78
C ARG A 84 4.69 15.69 18.56
N PHE A 85 3.77 16.40 17.95
CA PHE A 85 3.12 17.60 18.48
C PHE A 85 1.61 17.38 18.45
N SER A 86 0.98 17.48 19.61
CA SER A 86 -0.47 17.34 19.74
C SER A 86 -1.13 18.72 19.74
N PHE A 87 -1.99 18.95 18.77
CA PHE A 87 -2.88 20.11 18.67
C PHE A 87 -4.31 19.75 19.06
N TRP A 88 -4.51 18.65 19.80
CA TRP A 88 -5.82 18.25 20.32
C TRP A 88 -6.56 19.34 21.12
N PRO A 89 -5.90 20.27 21.86
CA PRO A 89 -6.59 21.38 22.50
C PRO A 89 -7.47 22.24 21.57
N ILE A 90 -7.17 22.26 20.26
CA ILE A 90 -8.01 22.91 19.26
C ILE A 90 -9.39 22.22 19.17
N ALA A 91 -9.43 20.89 19.15
CA ALA A 91 -10.67 20.12 19.10
C ALA A 91 -11.48 20.22 20.42
N GLN A 92 -10.81 20.45 21.55
CA GLN A 92 -11.48 20.73 22.82
C GLN A 92 -12.17 22.09 22.82
N THR A 93 -11.62 23.06 22.08
CA THR A 93 -12.19 24.41 21.97
C THR A 93 -13.36 24.46 20.97
N TRP A 94 -13.30 23.67 19.90
CA TRP A 94 -14.37 23.58 18.89
C TRP A 94 -14.88 22.13 18.76
N PRO A 95 -15.94 21.75 19.51
CA PRO A 95 -16.46 20.38 19.52
C PRO A 95 -16.90 19.86 18.15
N GLU A 96 -17.32 20.73 17.24
CA GLU A 96 -17.68 20.36 15.87
C GLU A 96 -16.49 19.80 15.09
N VAL A 97 -15.27 20.28 15.37
CA VAL A 97 -14.03 19.75 14.79
C VAL A 97 -13.77 18.32 15.27
N ALA A 98 -14.08 18.03 16.54
CA ALA A 98 -13.88 16.70 17.13
C ALA A 98 -14.79 15.63 16.50
N ARG A 99 -15.93 16.02 15.91
CA ARG A 99 -16.86 15.11 15.22
C ARG A 99 -16.36 14.65 13.85
N VAL A 100 -15.40 15.37 13.25
CA VAL A 100 -14.87 15.04 11.94
C VAL A 100 -14.05 13.74 12.02
N PRO A 101 -14.35 12.72 11.18
CA PRO A 101 -13.64 11.45 11.21
C PRO A 101 -12.14 11.67 10.96
N ARG A 102 -11.31 10.97 11.73
CA ARG A 102 -9.84 10.95 11.56
C ARG A 102 -9.17 12.30 11.77
N ILE A 103 -9.86 13.28 12.38
CA ILE A 103 -9.30 14.60 12.71
C ILE A 103 -8.12 14.50 13.67
N ASN A 104 -8.08 13.47 14.52
CA ASN A 104 -6.95 13.16 15.40
C ASN A 104 -5.64 12.97 14.62
N GLN A 105 -5.69 12.39 13.41
CA GLN A 105 -4.50 12.23 12.55
C GLN A 105 -4.01 13.58 12.00
N LEU A 106 -4.91 14.54 11.80
CA LEU A 106 -4.56 15.90 11.37
C LEU A 106 -4.00 16.73 12.53
N LEU A 107 -4.59 16.61 13.73
CA LEU A 107 -4.18 17.37 14.91
C LEU A 107 -2.97 16.77 15.63
N SER A 108 -2.60 15.53 15.35
CA SER A 108 -1.37 14.91 15.84
C SER A 108 -0.26 15.00 14.78
N VAL A 109 0.47 16.11 14.78
CA VAL A 109 1.58 16.34 13.84
C VAL A 109 2.77 15.48 14.25
N ALA A 110 3.05 14.45 13.46
CA ALA A 110 4.24 13.61 13.63
C ALA A 110 5.22 13.82 12.47
N ILE A 111 6.49 14.07 12.82
CA ILE A 111 7.59 14.24 11.88
C ILE A 111 8.37 12.93 11.82
N TYR A 112 8.28 12.26 10.69
CA TYR A 112 9.03 11.05 10.38
C TYR A 112 10.17 11.42 9.42
N PRO A 113 11.44 11.44 9.88
CA PRO A 113 12.56 11.91 9.07
C PRO A 113 12.67 11.21 7.70
N THR A 114 12.48 9.89 7.65
CA THR A 114 12.45 9.13 6.38
C THR A 114 11.34 9.59 5.44
N ALA A 115 10.13 9.85 5.95
CA ALA A 115 9.02 10.34 5.13
C ALA A 115 9.28 11.77 4.62
N VAL A 116 9.93 12.63 5.42
CA VAL A 116 10.37 13.97 4.99
C VAL A 116 11.42 13.86 3.87
N ALA A 117 12.43 13.01 4.04
CA ALA A 117 13.48 12.79 3.06
C ALA A 117 12.95 12.23 1.73
N ILE A 118 12.06 11.23 1.80
CA ILE A 118 11.40 10.69 0.61
C ILE A 118 10.51 11.78 -0.02
N GLY A 119 9.70 12.49 0.77
CA GLY A 119 8.87 13.60 0.32
C GLY A 119 9.65 14.71 -0.40
N PHE A 120 10.89 14.98 0.03
CA PHE A 120 11.80 15.90 -0.65
C PHE A 120 12.21 15.39 -2.04
N MET A 121 12.44 14.08 -2.18
CA MET A 121 12.84 13.45 -3.44
C MET A 121 11.68 13.24 -4.41
N LEU A 122 10.45 13.09 -3.92
CA LEU A 122 9.25 12.92 -4.75
C LEU A 122 9.02 14.13 -5.66
N SER A 123 8.18 13.96 -6.69
CA SER A 123 7.73 15.11 -7.47
C SER A 123 7.01 16.10 -6.55
N SER A 124 7.19 17.42 -6.76
CA SER A 124 6.58 18.42 -5.88
C SER A 124 5.06 18.29 -5.85
N GLN A 125 4.43 17.97 -6.99
CA GLN A 125 2.98 17.74 -7.08
C GLN A 125 2.54 16.51 -6.27
N VAL A 126 3.27 15.39 -6.35
CA VAL A 126 2.97 14.18 -5.57
C VAL A 126 3.11 14.46 -4.08
N SER A 127 4.25 15.01 -3.67
CA SER A 127 4.53 15.29 -2.25
C SER A 127 3.50 16.25 -1.64
N PHE A 128 3.17 17.32 -2.36
CA PHE A 128 2.10 18.24 -1.97
C PHE A 128 0.74 17.55 -1.87
N SER A 129 0.39 16.70 -2.85
CA SER A 129 -0.89 15.99 -2.88
C SER A 129 -1.05 15.00 -1.73
N LEU A 130 0.01 14.24 -1.41
CA LEU A 130 0.01 13.33 -0.27
C LEU A 130 -0.12 14.11 1.06
N GLY A 131 0.50 15.28 1.12
CA GLY A 131 0.48 16.14 2.28
C GLY A 131 -0.86 16.85 2.53
N ILE A 132 -1.49 17.39 1.49
CA ILE A 132 -2.75 18.14 1.59
C ILE A 132 -3.98 17.22 1.67
N GLY A 133 -3.81 15.91 1.48
CA GLY A 133 -4.91 14.96 1.46
C GLY A 133 -5.76 14.92 2.73
N PRO A 134 -5.17 14.72 3.92
CA PRO A 134 -5.93 14.72 5.18
C PRO A 134 -6.70 16.02 5.47
N PRO A 135 -6.13 17.24 5.34
CA PRO A 135 -6.90 18.45 5.58
C PRO A 135 -8.04 18.63 4.56
N VAL A 136 -7.83 18.31 3.27
CA VAL A 136 -8.90 18.36 2.26
C VAL A 136 -10.00 17.37 2.60
N LEU A 137 -9.64 16.13 2.97
CA LEU A 137 -10.62 15.11 3.34
C LEU A 137 -11.37 15.49 4.62
N ALA A 138 -10.71 16.12 5.60
CA ALA A 138 -11.36 16.58 6.82
C ALA A 138 -12.44 17.63 6.53
N VAL A 139 -12.14 18.60 5.65
CA VAL A 139 -13.13 19.60 5.19
C VAL A 139 -14.31 18.93 4.47
N ILE A 140 -14.03 18.04 3.53
CA ILE A 140 -15.08 17.30 2.80
C ILE A 140 -15.93 16.48 3.78
N SER A 141 -15.30 15.80 4.73
CA SER A 141 -15.98 14.97 5.73
C SER A 141 -16.85 15.81 6.67
N GLY A 142 -16.37 16.99 7.08
CA GLY A 142 -17.16 17.93 7.88
C GLY A 142 -18.41 18.42 7.15
N VAL A 143 -18.28 18.75 5.85
CA VAL A 143 -19.43 19.13 5.01
C VAL A 143 -20.40 17.95 4.86
N LEU A 144 -19.92 16.75 4.55
CA LEU A 144 -20.78 15.57 4.40
C LEU A 144 -21.52 15.22 5.70
N LEU A 145 -20.86 15.33 6.85
CA LEU A 145 -21.51 15.17 8.15
C LEU A 145 -22.59 16.23 8.40
N SER A 146 -22.34 17.48 8.01
CA SER A 146 -23.32 18.57 8.19
C SER A 146 -24.63 18.36 7.43
N VAL A 147 -24.59 17.58 6.34
CA VAL A 147 -25.78 17.19 5.55
C VAL A 147 -26.30 15.79 5.90
N GLY A 148 -25.80 15.18 6.98
CA GLY A 148 -26.29 13.91 7.53
C GLY A 148 -25.78 12.64 6.83
N VAL A 149 -24.68 12.73 6.08
CA VAL A 149 -24.07 11.54 5.45
C VAL A 149 -23.24 10.78 6.48
N ASP A 150 -23.53 9.48 6.65
CA ASP A 150 -22.72 8.62 7.50
C ASP A 150 -21.33 8.39 6.88
N MET A 151 -20.31 8.78 7.66
CA MET A 151 -18.89 8.65 7.31
C MET A 151 -18.21 7.49 8.05
N SER A 152 -18.95 6.68 8.80
CA SER A 152 -18.43 5.48 9.46
C SER A 152 -17.81 4.54 8.43
N SER A 153 -16.65 3.98 8.78
CA SER A 153 -15.84 3.18 7.86
C SER A 153 -15.04 2.14 8.63
N ASP A 154 -15.11 0.88 8.20
CA ASP A 154 -14.29 -0.21 8.72
C ASP A 154 -13.69 -1.04 7.58
N HIS A 155 -12.59 -1.75 7.84
CA HIS A 155 -11.91 -2.60 6.85
C HIS A 155 -12.82 -3.68 6.28
N VAL A 156 -13.68 -4.32 7.09
CA VAL A 156 -14.48 -5.47 6.67
C VAL A 156 -15.90 -5.05 6.27
N THR A 157 -16.59 -4.24 7.09
CA THR A 157 -17.97 -3.82 6.79
C THR A 157 -18.06 -2.72 5.73
N GLY A 158 -16.97 -1.99 5.51
CA GLY A 158 -16.92 -0.87 4.56
C GLY A 158 -17.42 0.44 5.12
N GLY A 159 -17.72 1.35 4.20
CA GLY A 159 -18.07 2.74 4.47
C GLY A 159 -17.88 3.60 3.24
N LEU A 160 -18.27 4.87 3.33
CA LEU A 160 -18.17 5.81 2.21
C LEU A 160 -16.75 5.87 1.63
N ILE A 161 -15.73 5.98 2.51
CA ILE A 161 -14.34 6.10 2.10
C ILE A 161 -13.84 4.82 1.43
N ASN A 162 -14.16 3.64 1.97
CA ASN A 162 -13.75 2.36 1.37
C ASN A 162 -14.30 2.20 -0.06
N TYR A 163 -15.58 2.51 -0.26
CA TYR A 163 -16.21 2.40 -1.57
C TYR A 163 -15.65 3.43 -2.56
N GLN A 164 -15.39 4.66 -2.11
CA GLN A 164 -14.73 5.68 -2.93
C GLN A 164 -13.32 5.25 -3.35
N LEU A 165 -12.52 4.74 -2.41
CA LEU A 165 -11.18 4.24 -2.70
C LEU A 165 -11.21 3.07 -3.69
N PHE A 166 -12.15 2.14 -3.55
CA PHE A 166 -12.35 1.07 -4.54
C PHE A 166 -12.61 1.62 -5.94
N GLY A 167 -13.51 2.60 -6.06
CA GLY A 167 -13.79 3.28 -7.33
C GLY A 167 -12.57 3.97 -7.94
N SER A 168 -11.74 4.60 -7.11
CA SER A 168 -10.48 5.22 -7.55
C SER A 168 -9.46 4.18 -8.03
N TYR A 169 -9.34 3.04 -7.32
CA TYR A 169 -8.48 1.93 -7.75
C TYR A 169 -8.95 1.35 -9.09
N LEU A 170 -10.26 1.16 -9.25
CA LEU A 170 -10.86 0.68 -10.49
C LEU A 170 -10.57 1.65 -11.66
N ALA A 171 -10.75 2.96 -11.46
CA ALA A 171 -10.43 3.97 -12.47
C ALA A 171 -8.96 3.92 -12.88
N LEU A 172 -8.04 3.87 -11.92
CA LEU A 172 -6.61 3.84 -12.23
C LEU A 172 -6.21 2.55 -12.94
N ALA A 173 -6.78 1.41 -12.55
CA ALA A 173 -6.54 0.13 -13.22
C ALA A 173 -7.02 0.17 -14.68
N LEU A 174 -8.25 0.65 -14.93
CA LEU A 174 -8.80 0.79 -16.28
C LEU A 174 -8.02 1.80 -17.12
N LEU A 175 -7.60 2.93 -16.54
CA LEU A 175 -6.71 3.88 -17.22
C LEU A 175 -5.39 3.23 -17.61
N GLY A 176 -4.77 2.46 -16.71
CA GLY A 176 -3.53 1.74 -17.00
C GLY A 176 -3.68 0.71 -18.11
N ILE A 177 -4.80 -0.03 -18.12
CA ILE A 177 -5.13 -0.95 -19.23
C ILE A 177 -5.32 -0.16 -20.53
N TYR A 178 -6.02 0.97 -20.48
CA TYR A 178 -6.27 1.82 -21.64
C TYR A 178 -4.99 2.42 -22.22
N THR A 179 -4.07 2.94 -21.39
CA THR A 179 -2.80 3.52 -21.84
C THR A 179 -1.89 2.44 -22.46
N GLY A 180 -1.86 1.24 -21.87
CA GLY A 180 -1.07 0.12 -22.36
C GLY A 180 -1.74 -0.79 -23.41
N ARG A 181 -2.99 -0.52 -23.81
CA ARG A 181 -3.85 -1.46 -24.57
C ARG A 181 -3.19 -2.08 -25.80
N LYS A 182 -2.43 -1.30 -26.57
CA LYS A 182 -1.73 -1.79 -27.77
C LYS A 182 -0.66 -2.81 -27.36
N TYR A 183 0.20 -2.43 -26.43
CA TYR A 183 1.27 -3.29 -25.94
C TYR A 183 0.73 -4.55 -25.27
N TYR A 184 -0.21 -4.42 -24.33
CA TYR A 184 -0.82 -5.56 -23.65
C TYR A 184 -1.57 -6.47 -24.62
N GLY A 185 -2.27 -5.92 -25.62
CA GLY A 185 -2.90 -6.67 -26.70
C GLY A 185 -1.88 -7.45 -27.54
N HIS A 186 -0.72 -6.87 -27.85
CA HIS A 186 0.36 -7.58 -28.54
C HIS A 186 0.98 -8.71 -27.70
N VAL A 187 1.18 -8.49 -26.40
CA VAL A 187 1.69 -9.53 -25.47
C VAL A 187 0.68 -10.67 -25.33
N LEU A 188 -0.61 -10.37 -25.15
CA LEU A 188 -1.66 -11.37 -25.04
C LEU A 188 -1.81 -12.17 -26.35
N ALA A 189 -1.81 -11.48 -27.50
CA ALA A 189 -1.83 -12.16 -28.80
C ALA A 189 -0.63 -13.09 -28.97
N HIS A 190 0.58 -12.67 -28.60
CA HIS A 190 1.77 -13.52 -28.66
C HIS A 190 1.70 -14.69 -27.65
N ALA A 191 1.15 -14.47 -26.46
CA ALA A 191 0.95 -15.50 -25.45
C ALA A 191 0.00 -16.59 -25.95
N VAL A 192 -1.14 -16.22 -26.57
CA VAL A 192 -2.17 -17.19 -27.00
C VAL A 192 -1.87 -17.80 -28.37
N THR A 193 -1.38 -17.03 -29.33
CA THR A 193 -1.20 -17.51 -30.73
C THR A 193 0.18 -18.09 -31.01
N PHE A 194 1.12 -17.99 -30.07
CA PHE A 194 2.53 -18.36 -30.25
C PHE A 194 3.25 -17.64 -31.41
N ARG A 195 2.61 -16.65 -32.05
CA ARG A 195 3.19 -15.86 -33.14
C ARG A 195 3.86 -14.61 -32.57
N ARG A 196 5.16 -14.46 -32.83
CA ARG A 196 5.92 -13.28 -32.44
C ARG A 196 5.46 -12.07 -33.24
N ARG A 197 5.03 -11.01 -32.55
CA ARG A 197 4.84 -9.67 -33.14
C ARG A 197 6.03 -8.78 -32.79
N SER A 198 6.40 -7.86 -33.68
CA SER A 198 7.60 -6.99 -33.63
C SER A 198 7.81 -6.30 -32.27
N ASP A 199 6.73 -5.98 -31.56
CA ASP A 199 6.75 -5.22 -30.30
C ASP A 199 6.69 -6.07 -29.01
N SER A 200 6.53 -7.40 -29.13
CA SER A 200 6.31 -8.29 -27.98
C SER A 200 7.61 -8.98 -27.53
N ASN A 201 8.02 -8.78 -26.28
CA ASN A 201 9.15 -9.48 -25.68
C ASN A 201 8.76 -10.94 -25.35
N ALA A 202 9.59 -11.92 -25.73
CA ALA A 202 9.38 -13.33 -25.41
C ALA A 202 9.22 -13.59 -23.91
N THR A 203 9.97 -12.87 -23.05
CA THR A 203 9.82 -12.98 -21.60
C THR A 203 8.44 -12.56 -21.12
N ALA A 204 7.89 -11.46 -21.66
CA ALA A 204 6.56 -10.98 -21.29
C ALA A 204 5.46 -11.93 -21.77
N ALA A 205 5.61 -12.53 -22.97
CA ALA A 205 4.65 -13.51 -23.48
C ALA A 205 4.64 -14.81 -22.63
N TRP A 206 5.81 -15.33 -22.25
CA TRP A 206 5.89 -16.49 -21.35
C TRP A 206 5.37 -16.19 -19.95
N ALA A 207 5.72 -15.03 -19.38
CA ALA A 207 5.16 -14.58 -18.12
C ALA A 207 3.63 -14.47 -18.20
N CYS A 208 3.08 -13.93 -19.30
CA CYS A 208 1.64 -13.87 -19.51
C CYS A 208 0.99 -15.26 -19.50
N ARG A 209 1.57 -16.27 -20.19
CA ARG A 209 1.05 -17.66 -20.17
C ARG A 209 1.04 -18.26 -18.76
N ILE A 210 2.20 -18.20 -18.08
CA ILE A 210 2.34 -18.75 -16.73
C ILE A 210 1.40 -18.02 -15.76
N GLY A 211 1.30 -16.70 -15.87
CA GLY A 211 0.40 -15.88 -15.07
C GLY A 211 -1.07 -16.21 -15.30
N LEU A 212 -1.50 -16.44 -16.55
CA LEU A 212 -2.87 -16.87 -16.86
C LEU A 212 -3.17 -18.24 -16.26
N LEU A 213 -2.26 -19.21 -16.39
CA LEU A 213 -2.41 -20.54 -15.80
C LEU A 213 -2.45 -20.50 -14.26
N ALA A 214 -1.54 -19.75 -13.62
CA ALA A 214 -1.51 -19.60 -12.17
C ALA A 214 -2.77 -18.88 -11.65
N THR A 215 -3.28 -17.90 -12.39
CA THR A 215 -4.54 -17.20 -12.07
C THR A 215 -5.74 -18.14 -12.21
N ALA A 216 -5.83 -18.90 -13.29
CA ALA A 216 -6.87 -19.90 -13.48
C ALA A 216 -6.83 -21.00 -12.42
N ALA A 217 -5.64 -21.49 -12.05
CA ALA A 217 -5.45 -22.45 -10.96
C ALA A 217 -5.86 -21.87 -9.59
N THR A 218 -5.61 -20.57 -9.36
CA THR A 218 -6.07 -19.87 -8.15
C THR A 218 -7.60 -19.82 -8.11
N VAL A 219 -8.26 -19.46 -9.22
CA VAL A 219 -9.73 -19.45 -9.32
C VAL A 219 -10.30 -20.86 -9.10
N ALA A 220 -9.74 -21.88 -9.76
CA ALA A 220 -10.17 -23.27 -9.60
C ALA A 220 -10.04 -23.75 -8.14
N LEU A 221 -8.96 -23.37 -7.45
CA LEU A 221 -8.78 -23.66 -6.03
C LEU A 221 -9.83 -22.97 -5.15
N LEU A 222 -10.21 -21.71 -5.46
CA LEU A 222 -11.28 -21.04 -4.73
C LEU A 222 -12.64 -21.70 -4.96
N ILE A 223 -12.90 -22.17 -6.19
CA ILE A 223 -14.11 -22.93 -6.51
C ILE A 223 -14.13 -24.24 -5.73
N SER A 224 -13.01 -24.96 -5.63
CA SER A 224 -12.94 -26.20 -4.85
C SER A 224 -13.11 -25.97 -3.34
N LEU A 225 -12.81 -24.77 -2.83
CA LEU A 225 -13.11 -24.37 -1.45
C LEU A 225 -14.60 -24.06 -1.23
N GLY A 226 -15.43 -24.11 -2.27
CA GLY A 226 -16.87 -23.91 -2.21
C GLY A 226 -17.33 -22.48 -2.49
N LEU A 227 -16.47 -21.62 -3.06
CA LEU A 227 -16.86 -20.29 -3.54
C LEU A 227 -17.46 -20.39 -4.95
N ASP A 228 -18.57 -19.71 -5.20
CA ASP A 228 -19.16 -19.64 -6.54
C ASP A 228 -18.17 -19.09 -7.57
N TRP A 229 -18.16 -19.65 -8.79
CA TRP A 229 -17.17 -19.27 -9.81
C TRP A 229 -17.13 -17.76 -10.15
N PRO A 230 -18.25 -17.00 -10.21
CA PRO A 230 -18.18 -15.57 -10.46
C PRO A 230 -17.53 -14.80 -9.30
N LEU A 231 -17.80 -15.23 -8.06
CA LEU A 231 -17.21 -14.66 -6.86
C LEU A 231 -15.71 -14.98 -6.79
N ALA A 232 -15.31 -16.21 -7.16
CA ALA A 232 -13.90 -16.60 -7.25
C ALA A 232 -13.13 -15.76 -8.28
N VAL A 233 -13.67 -15.60 -9.49
CA VAL A 233 -13.05 -14.78 -10.54
C VAL A 233 -12.95 -13.31 -10.08
N ALA A 234 -14.02 -12.75 -9.53
CA ALA A 234 -14.04 -11.38 -9.05
C ALA A 234 -13.10 -11.15 -7.84
N MET A 235 -12.98 -12.12 -6.93
CA MET A 235 -12.09 -12.05 -5.77
C MET A 235 -10.63 -11.99 -6.21
N VAL A 236 -10.23 -12.90 -7.10
CA VAL A 236 -8.86 -12.92 -7.65
C VAL A 236 -8.61 -11.66 -8.48
N GLY A 237 -9.57 -11.23 -9.30
CA GLY A 237 -9.48 -10.01 -10.10
C GLY A 237 -9.29 -8.76 -9.24
N MET A 238 -10.09 -8.58 -8.19
CA MET A 238 -9.95 -7.45 -7.26
C MET A 238 -8.63 -7.48 -6.49
N THR A 239 -8.17 -8.67 -6.09
CA THR A 239 -6.86 -8.83 -5.41
C THR A 239 -5.70 -8.45 -6.33
N LEU A 240 -5.69 -8.93 -7.58
CA LEU A 240 -4.67 -8.57 -8.57
C LEU A 240 -4.75 -7.08 -8.93
N MET A 241 -5.97 -6.51 -9.04
CA MET A 241 -6.16 -5.08 -9.27
C MET A 241 -5.57 -4.25 -8.12
N MET A 242 -5.82 -4.64 -6.88
CA MET A 242 -5.27 -3.96 -5.70
C MET A 242 -3.74 -3.95 -5.74
N PHE A 243 -3.10 -5.11 -5.96
CA PHE A 243 -1.64 -5.21 -6.02
C PHE A 243 -1.05 -4.47 -7.23
N LEU A 244 -1.71 -4.52 -8.39
CA LEU A 244 -1.31 -3.77 -9.59
C LEU A 244 -1.31 -2.26 -9.34
N VAL A 245 -2.40 -1.74 -8.78
CA VAL A 245 -2.53 -0.31 -8.48
C VAL A 245 -1.54 0.12 -7.42
N MET A 246 -1.33 -0.69 -6.37
CA MET A 246 -0.31 -0.43 -5.36
C MET A 246 1.10 -0.37 -5.95
N ALA A 247 1.47 -1.34 -6.80
CA ALA A 247 2.74 -1.33 -7.49
C ALA A 247 2.90 -0.09 -8.36
N ARG A 248 1.82 0.36 -9.02
CA ARG A 248 1.83 1.57 -9.83
C ARG A 248 1.98 2.84 -8.98
N ILE A 249 1.25 2.95 -7.86
CA ILE A 249 1.41 4.06 -6.90
C ILE A 249 2.86 4.12 -6.45
N ASN A 250 3.43 2.99 -6.02
CA ASN A 250 4.81 2.95 -5.55
C ASN A 250 5.82 3.28 -6.68
N ALA A 251 5.65 2.74 -7.89
CA ALA A 251 6.52 2.98 -9.04
C ALA A 251 6.48 4.45 -9.54
N GLU A 252 5.30 5.08 -9.56
CA GLU A 252 5.14 6.46 -10.04
C GLU A 252 5.49 7.48 -8.96
N SER A 253 5.00 7.26 -7.74
CA SER A 253 5.05 8.24 -6.65
C SER A 253 6.18 8.00 -5.66
N GLY A 254 6.79 6.82 -5.59
CA GLY A 254 7.79 6.48 -4.57
C GLY A 254 7.23 6.32 -3.15
N LEU A 255 5.91 6.27 -2.99
CA LEU A 255 5.26 6.05 -1.69
C LEU A 255 5.63 4.66 -1.14
N PHE A 256 6.49 4.63 -0.12
CA PHE A 256 7.04 3.40 0.47
C PHE A 256 6.08 2.71 1.43
N TYR A 257 5.19 3.46 2.08
CA TYR A 257 4.13 2.92 2.92
C TYR A 257 2.77 3.32 2.35
N CYS A 258 2.11 2.37 1.69
CA CYS A 258 0.80 2.54 1.10
C CYS A 258 -0.09 1.38 1.55
N GLN A 259 -1.28 1.66 2.04
CA GLN A 259 -2.24 0.62 2.45
C GLN A 259 -3.63 1.01 1.93
N PRO A 260 -4.13 0.34 0.87
CA PRO A 260 -5.51 0.47 0.46
C PRO A 260 -6.46 0.24 1.64
N PHE A 261 -7.42 1.15 1.80
CA PHE A 261 -8.43 1.08 2.85
C PHE A 261 -9.77 0.60 2.26
N TRP A 262 -9.72 -0.48 1.49
CA TRP A 262 -10.89 -1.20 0.95
C TRP A 262 -10.55 -2.69 0.83
N GLN A 263 -11.54 -3.57 0.95
CA GLN A 263 -11.35 -5.01 0.82
C GLN A 263 -12.33 -5.64 -0.17
N PRO A 264 -11.94 -6.73 -0.86
CA PRO A 264 -12.86 -7.44 -1.75
C PRO A 264 -14.16 -7.90 -1.07
N VAL A 265 -14.08 -8.44 0.16
CA VAL A 265 -15.26 -8.88 0.92
C VAL A 265 -16.27 -7.75 1.11
N THR A 266 -15.79 -6.55 1.41
CA THR A 266 -16.61 -5.34 1.57
C THR A 266 -17.34 -4.96 0.28
N ILE A 267 -16.69 -5.14 -0.88
CA ILE A 267 -17.29 -4.86 -2.19
C ILE A 267 -18.35 -5.91 -2.52
N PHE A 268 -18.09 -7.19 -2.23
CA PHE A 268 -19.10 -8.24 -2.38
C PHE A 268 -20.32 -7.99 -1.50
N LEU A 269 -20.11 -7.69 -0.21
CA LEU A 269 -21.19 -7.35 0.72
C LEU A 269 -22.01 -6.16 0.23
N GLY A 270 -21.35 -5.13 -0.31
CA GLY A 270 -22.04 -3.97 -0.86
C GLY A 270 -22.74 -4.21 -2.20
N LEU A 271 -22.34 -5.21 -3.00
CA LEU A 271 -22.97 -5.51 -4.29
C LEU A 271 -24.11 -6.53 -4.17
N PHE A 272 -23.91 -7.57 -3.36
CA PHE A 272 -24.85 -8.68 -3.22
C PHE A 272 -25.77 -8.50 -2.00
N GLY A 273 -25.25 -7.92 -0.91
CA GLY A 273 -25.90 -7.94 0.39
C GLY A 273 -25.65 -9.26 1.14
N LEU A 274 -26.01 -9.27 2.43
CA LEU A 274 -25.81 -10.42 3.31
C LEU A 274 -26.66 -11.63 2.87
N SER A 275 -27.93 -11.40 2.56
CA SER A 275 -28.88 -12.47 2.21
C SER A 275 -28.51 -13.21 0.92
N ALA A 276 -28.01 -12.47 -0.08
CA ALA A 276 -27.61 -13.08 -1.34
C ALA A 276 -26.22 -13.73 -1.26
N LEU A 277 -25.36 -13.44 -0.28
CA LEU A 277 -24.10 -14.18 -0.14
C LEU A 277 -24.25 -15.40 0.77
N GLY A 278 -25.02 -15.27 1.84
CA GLY A 278 -25.13 -16.28 2.87
C GLY A 278 -23.83 -16.44 3.69
N PRO A 279 -23.89 -17.10 4.86
CA PRO A 279 -22.75 -17.15 5.79
C PRO A 279 -21.53 -17.89 5.23
N LYS A 280 -21.74 -18.96 4.45
CA LYS A 280 -20.65 -19.76 3.85
C LYS A 280 -19.78 -18.91 2.92
N MET A 281 -20.39 -18.17 1.98
CA MET A 281 -19.64 -17.34 1.04
C MET A 281 -18.96 -16.18 1.76
N VAL A 282 -19.66 -15.54 2.70
CA VAL A 282 -19.07 -14.46 3.52
C VAL A 282 -17.87 -14.98 4.30
N ALA A 283 -17.95 -16.15 4.94
CA ALA A 283 -16.83 -16.73 5.69
C ALA A 283 -15.60 -16.97 4.81
N ILE A 284 -15.78 -17.59 3.63
CA ILE A 284 -14.69 -17.82 2.69
C ILE A 284 -14.09 -16.50 2.21
N LEU A 285 -14.91 -15.54 1.78
CA LEU A 285 -14.46 -14.24 1.29
C LEU A 285 -13.74 -13.42 2.37
N ALA A 286 -14.27 -13.42 3.60
CA ALA A 286 -13.70 -12.70 4.72
C ALA A 286 -12.34 -13.30 5.13
N MET A 287 -12.24 -14.63 5.24
CA MET A 287 -10.98 -15.33 5.52
C MET A 287 -9.92 -15.09 4.43
N LEU A 288 -10.31 -15.17 3.16
CA LEU A 288 -9.40 -14.84 2.05
C LEU A 288 -8.97 -13.37 2.11
N GLY A 289 -9.90 -12.46 2.44
CA GLY A 289 -9.64 -11.04 2.63
C GLY A 289 -8.62 -10.79 3.75
N ALA A 290 -8.79 -11.47 4.89
CA ALA A 290 -7.91 -11.41 6.06
C ALA A 290 -6.49 -11.89 5.73
N VAL A 291 -6.35 -12.98 4.98
CA VAL A 291 -5.01 -13.54 4.67
C VAL A 291 -4.31 -12.78 3.54
N LEU A 292 -5.05 -12.32 2.52
CA LEU A 292 -4.45 -11.81 1.29
C LEU A 292 -4.44 -10.28 1.15
N THR A 293 -5.40 -9.58 1.77
CA THR A 293 -5.69 -8.17 1.42
C THR A 293 -5.96 -7.25 2.61
N ILE A 294 -5.91 -7.72 3.86
CA ILE A 294 -6.13 -6.86 5.04
C ILE A 294 -4.98 -5.89 5.26
N ASP A 295 -3.75 -6.35 5.01
CA ASP A 295 -2.54 -5.56 5.17
C ASP A 295 -1.63 -5.63 3.94
N PRO A 296 -2.08 -5.07 2.81
CA PRO A 296 -1.35 -5.17 1.55
C PRO A 296 -0.14 -4.22 1.47
N ARG A 297 0.24 -3.53 2.57
CA ARG A 297 1.41 -2.63 2.61
C ARG A 297 2.72 -3.34 2.30
N GLU A 298 2.76 -4.65 2.55
CA GLU A 298 3.88 -5.55 2.25
C GLU A 298 3.61 -6.43 1.02
N CYS A 299 2.67 -6.03 0.15
CA CYS A 299 2.36 -6.84 -1.02
C CYS A 299 3.59 -6.98 -1.94
N LEU A 300 3.72 -8.17 -2.53
CA LEU A 300 4.90 -8.56 -3.31
C LEU A 300 5.15 -7.68 -4.54
N MET A 301 4.09 -7.17 -5.18
CA MET A 301 4.19 -6.55 -6.50
C MET A 301 5.08 -5.29 -6.55
N PRO A 302 4.91 -4.28 -5.65
CA PRO A 302 5.85 -3.17 -5.54
C PRO A 302 7.32 -3.59 -5.48
N PHE A 303 7.66 -4.61 -4.67
CA PHE A 303 9.04 -5.08 -4.54
C PHE A 303 9.57 -5.65 -5.87
N VAL A 304 8.79 -6.49 -6.54
CA VAL A 304 9.19 -7.12 -7.82
C VAL A 304 9.38 -6.07 -8.91
N VAL A 305 8.48 -5.08 -9.04
CA VAL A 305 8.61 -4.07 -10.11
C VAL A 305 9.80 -3.13 -9.85
N ASN A 306 10.09 -2.77 -8.58
CA ASN A 306 11.32 -2.04 -8.26
C ASN A 306 12.58 -2.88 -8.50
N ALA A 307 12.57 -4.16 -8.12
CA ALA A 307 13.68 -5.08 -8.40
C ALA A 307 13.94 -5.19 -9.92
N LEU A 308 12.89 -5.31 -10.73
CA LEU A 308 12.99 -5.29 -12.19
C LEU A 308 13.64 -3.99 -12.69
N LYS A 309 13.25 -2.84 -12.11
CA LYS A 309 13.84 -1.55 -12.49
C LYS A 309 15.32 -1.44 -12.10
N MET A 310 15.69 -1.87 -10.90
CA MET A 310 17.09 -1.90 -10.44
C MET A 310 17.93 -2.84 -11.32
N CYS A 311 17.38 -4.01 -11.66
CA CYS A 311 18.04 -4.97 -12.53
C CYS A 311 18.20 -4.47 -13.97
N GLU A 312 17.39 -3.52 -14.42
CA GLU A 312 17.50 -2.90 -15.75
C GLU A 312 18.80 -2.09 -15.88
N SER A 313 19.22 -1.34 -14.86
CA SER A 313 20.44 -0.52 -14.91
C SER A 313 21.72 -1.36 -14.99
N VAL A 314 21.71 -2.54 -14.35
CA VAL A 314 22.81 -3.53 -14.40
C VAL A 314 22.63 -4.59 -15.49
N LYS A 315 21.67 -4.41 -16.41
CA LYS A 315 21.41 -5.30 -17.57
C LYS A 315 21.11 -6.76 -17.22
N VAL A 316 20.54 -7.03 -16.04
CA VAL A 316 20.10 -8.37 -15.64
C VAL A 316 18.83 -8.75 -16.41
N ARG A 317 18.77 -10.00 -16.90
CA ARG A 317 17.61 -10.50 -17.66
C ARG A 317 16.34 -10.53 -16.78
N PRO A 318 15.22 -9.91 -17.19
CA PRO A 318 13.98 -9.88 -16.40
C PRO A 318 13.45 -11.27 -16.01
N SER A 319 13.62 -12.29 -16.86
CA SER A 319 13.21 -13.66 -16.55
C SER A 319 13.90 -14.23 -15.31
N ARG A 320 15.20 -13.91 -15.11
CA ARG A 320 15.94 -14.33 -13.91
C ARG A 320 15.39 -13.66 -12.66
N VAL A 321 15.07 -12.38 -12.73
CA VAL A 321 14.44 -11.64 -11.62
C VAL A 321 13.11 -12.29 -11.24
N GLY A 322 12.30 -12.67 -12.24
CA GLY A 322 11.04 -13.38 -12.00
C GLY A 322 11.23 -14.72 -11.28
N VAL A 323 12.14 -15.57 -11.78
CA VAL A 323 12.42 -16.87 -11.15
C VAL A 323 12.94 -16.70 -9.73
N VAL A 324 13.92 -15.81 -9.51
CA VAL A 324 14.48 -15.53 -8.18
C VAL A 324 13.40 -14.98 -7.24
N SER A 325 12.49 -14.14 -7.73
CA SER A 325 11.38 -13.62 -6.92
C SER A 325 10.43 -14.74 -6.45
N VAL A 326 10.07 -15.67 -7.33
CA VAL A 326 9.21 -16.82 -6.96
C VAL A 326 9.92 -17.75 -5.99
N VAL A 327 11.20 -18.05 -6.22
CA VAL A 327 12.01 -18.87 -5.31
C VAL A 327 12.15 -18.20 -3.95
N ALA A 328 12.42 -16.90 -3.90
CA ALA A 328 12.54 -16.14 -2.66
C ALA A 328 11.24 -16.19 -1.85
N VAL A 329 10.07 -16.04 -2.48
CA VAL A 329 8.78 -16.18 -1.80
C VAL A 329 8.56 -17.61 -1.30
N GLY A 330 8.94 -18.62 -2.09
CA GLY A 330 8.84 -20.02 -1.68
C GLY A 330 9.70 -20.33 -0.45
N VAL A 331 10.96 -19.89 -0.44
CA VAL A 331 11.88 -20.03 0.70
C VAL A 331 11.36 -19.25 1.90
N ALA A 332 10.90 -18.01 1.70
CA ALA A 332 10.34 -17.19 2.77
C ALA A 332 9.14 -17.88 3.43
N LEU A 333 8.21 -18.45 2.66
CA LEU A 333 7.07 -19.19 3.21
C LEU A 333 7.51 -20.48 3.93
N ALA A 334 8.47 -21.22 3.37
CA ALA A 334 8.97 -22.45 3.96
C ALA A 334 9.67 -22.22 5.31
N VAL A 335 10.24 -21.04 5.53
CA VAL A 335 10.87 -20.67 6.81
C VAL A 335 9.88 -19.96 7.73
N ALA A 336 9.14 -18.97 7.24
CA ALA A 336 8.28 -18.11 8.05
C ALA A 336 7.10 -18.86 8.66
N LEU A 337 6.49 -19.82 7.95
CA LEU A 337 5.36 -20.57 8.50
C LEU A 337 5.77 -21.48 9.68
N PRO A 338 6.79 -22.35 9.57
CA PRO A 338 7.22 -23.16 10.71
C PRO A 338 7.75 -22.32 11.87
N VAL A 339 8.57 -21.29 11.59
CA VAL A 339 9.14 -20.43 12.64
C VAL A 339 8.06 -19.62 13.33
N GLY A 340 7.11 -19.05 12.59
CA GLY A 340 5.98 -18.31 13.14
C GLY A 340 5.08 -19.19 14.01
N LEU A 341 4.76 -20.40 13.57
CA LEU A 341 3.98 -21.36 14.36
C LEU A 341 4.73 -21.80 15.63
N TRP A 342 6.02 -22.12 15.51
CA TRP A 342 6.88 -22.47 16.65
C TRP A 342 6.97 -21.32 17.66
N ALA A 343 7.16 -20.08 17.18
CA ALA A 343 7.25 -18.91 18.04
C ALA A 343 5.91 -18.64 18.75
N ASN A 344 4.80 -18.71 18.03
CA ASN A 344 3.47 -18.52 18.60
C ASN A 344 3.12 -19.61 19.64
N TYR A 345 3.55 -20.85 19.40
CA TYR A 345 3.33 -21.96 20.34
C TYR A 345 4.14 -21.79 21.63
N ASN A 346 5.42 -21.41 21.54
CA ASN A 346 6.30 -21.34 22.71
C ASN A 346 6.20 -20.03 23.49
N TYR A 347 5.96 -18.91 22.81
CA TYR A 347 5.97 -17.58 23.43
C TYR A 347 4.59 -16.93 23.53
N GLY A 348 3.55 -17.57 22.98
CA GLY A 348 2.23 -16.98 22.88
C GLY A 348 2.15 -15.83 21.88
N ILE A 349 0.93 -15.33 21.69
CA ILE A 349 0.60 -14.27 20.73
C ILE A 349 0.20 -12.97 21.46
N PHE A 350 -0.24 -13.08 22.72
CA PHE A 350 -0.79 -11.96 23.50
C PHE A 350 0.25 -10.88 23.76
N GLY A 351 -0.11 -9.62 23.46
CA GLY A 351 0.70 -8.43 23.74
C GLY A 351 1.70 -8.00 22.66
N ARG A 352 1.98 -8.83 21.64
CA ARG A 352 2.97 -8.49 20.58
C ARG A 352 2.38 -7.71 19.42
N ASP A 353 1.28 -8.20 18.84
CA ASP A 353 0.56 -7.52 17.76
C ASP A 353 -0.95 -7.73 17.89
N ARG A 354 -1.60 -6.79 18.59
CA ARG A 354 -3.06 -6.78 18.76
C ARG A 354 -3.81 -6.73 17.42
N TRP A 355 -3.24 -6.10 16.39
CA TRP A 355 -3.92 -6.00 15.10
C TRP A 355 -4.06 -7.37 14.45
N ALA A 356 -2.94 -8.09 14.30
CA ALA A 356 -2.94 -9.42 13.69
C ALA A 356 -3.59 -10.49 14.58
N ALA A 357 -3.41 -10.40 15.90
CA ALA A 357 -3.84 -11.44 16.85
C ALA A 357 -5.31 -11.35 17.26
N GLU A 358 -5.84 -10.14 17.42
CA GLU A 358 -7.18 -9.92 17.98
C GLU A 358 -8.10 -9.27 16.95
N VAL A 359 -7.73 -8.09 16.45
CA VAL A 359 -8.64 -7.24 15.66
C VAL A 359 -9.01 -7.85 14.31
N VAL A 360 -8.03 -8.41 13.59
CA VAL A 360 -8.29 -9.01 12.27
C VAL A 360 -9.16 -10.27 12.39
N PRO A 361 -8.84 -11.26 13.25
CA PRO A 361 -9.72 -12.40 13.49
C PRO A 361 -11.12 -11.98 13.94
N GLU A 362 -11.22 -11.11 14.95
CA GLU A 362 -12.49 -10.63 15.51
C GLU A 362 -13.39 -10.04 14.41
N LYS A 363 -12.86 -9.14 13.58
CA LYS A 363 -13.64 -8.54 12.48
C LYS A 363 -14.03 -9.55 11.40
N THR A 364 -13.18 -10.52 11.14
CA THR A 364 -13.40 -11.53 10.09
C THR A 364 -14.47 -12.53 10.50
N TYR A 365 -14.48 -12.98 11.75
CA TYR A 365 -15.55 -13.85 12.27
C TYR A 365 -16.81 -13.06 12.64
N GLY A 366 -16.68 -11.84 13.16
CA GLY A 366 -17.81 -10.99 13.53
C GLY A 366 -18.72 -10.62 12.37
N ILE A 367 -18.19 -10.49 11.13
CA ILE A 367 -19.06 -10.29 9.95
C ILE A 367 -19.86 -11.55 9.59
N VAL A 368 -19.30 -12.75 9.83
CA VAL A 368 -20.01 -14.02 9.63
C VAL A 368 -21.10 -14.16 10.67
N GLU A 369 -20.79 -13.90 11.94
CA GLU A 369 -21.75 -13.88 13.04
C GLU A 369 -22.91 -12.90 12.76
N LYS A 370 -22.57 -11.66 12.37
CA LYS A 370 -23.57 -10.66 11.95
C LYS A 370 -24.44 -11.14 10.80
N THR A 371 -23.88 -11.88 9.83
CA THR A 371 -24.64 -12.45 8.72
C THR A 371 -25.68 -13.45 9.24
N VAL A 372 -25.27 -14.37 10.12
CA VAL A 372 -26.18 -15.36 10.71
C VAL A 372 -27.24 -14.69 11.58
N ALA A 373 -26.86 -13.74 12.44
CA ALA A 373 -27.76 -13.09 13.37
C ALA A 373 -28.81 -12.17 12.71
N THR A 374 -28.56 -11.69 11.48
CA THR A 374 -29.48 -10.79 10.77
C THR A 374 -30.42 -11.48 9.80
N MET A 375 -30.28 -12.79 9.59
CA MET A 375 -31.07 -13.57 8.65
C MET A 375 -32.09 -14.45 9.38
N THR A 376 -33.29 -14.59 8.81
CA THR A 376 -34.27 -15.57 9.28
C THR A 376 -33.87 -16.99 8.87
N GLU A 377 -34.44 -18.01 9.51
CA GLU A 377 -34.17 -19.42 9.15
C GLU A 377 -34.45 -19.71 7.66
N ASP A 378 -35.57 -19.21 7.13
CA ASP A 378 -35.92 -19.35 5.71
C ASP A 378 -34.91 -18.66 4.78
N GLN A 379 -34.45 -17.46 5.15
CA GLN A 379 -33.44 -16.74 4.37
C GLN A 379 -32.09 -17.45 4.39
N LEU A 380 -31.75 -18.04 5.53
CA LEU A 380 -30.53 -18.81 5.70
C LEU A 380 -30.58 -20.06 4.81
N ALA A 381 -31.66 -20.84 4.88
CA ALA A 381 -31.87 -22.02 4.06
C ALA A 381 -31.81 -21.67 2.55
N ALA A 382 -32.55 -20.65 2.12
CA ALA A 382 -32.54 -20.19 0.73
C ALA A 382 -31.13 -19.74 0.27
N SER A 383 -30.35 -19.10 1.14
CA SER A 383 -29.00 -18.64 0.79
C SER A 383 -28.00 -19.76 0.56
N VAL A 384 -28.19 -20.89 1.25
CA VAL A 384 -27.36 -22.10 1.15
C VAL A 384 -27.66 -22.87 -0.12
N GLU A 385 -28.93 -22.93 -0.53
CA GLU A 385 -29.36 -23.63 -1.74
C GLU A 385 -29.13 -22.84 -3.04
N MET A 386 -28.99 -21.51 -2.95
CA MET A 386 -28.78 -20.64 -4.12
C MET A 386 -27.56 -21.06 -4.96
N GLY A 387 -27.82 -21.36 -6.23
CA GLY A 387 -26.78 -21.55 -7.24
C GLY A 387 -26.13 -20.24 -7.67
N SER A 388 -24.97 -20.33 -8.34
CA SER A 388 -24.16 -19.14 -8.68
C SER A 388 -24.91 -18.09 -9.52
N TRP A 389 -25.79 -18.51 -10.44
CA TRP A 389 -26.58 -17.60 -11.28
C TRP A 389 -27.75 -16.97 -10.55
N GLU A 390 -28.42 -17.73 -9.67
CA GLU A 390 -29.49 -17.21 -8.81
C GLU A 390 -28.92 -16.15 -7.87
N ARG A 391 -27.71 -16.37 -7.37
CA ARG A 391 -26.98 -15.41 -6.55
C ARG A 391 -26.73 -14.08 -7.26
N ILE A 392 -26.35 -14.12 -8.53
CA ILE A 392 -26.18 -12.91 -9.36
C ILE A 392 -27.52 -12.21 -9.57
N LYS A 393 -28.60 -12.96 -9.83
CA LYS A 393 -29.94 -12.38 -9.98
C LYS A 393 -30.45 -11.77 -8.68
N ALA A 394 -30.05 -12.31 -7.54
CA ALA A 394 -30.40 -11.84 -6.21
C ALA A 394 -29.52 -10.66 -5.73
N MET A 395 -28.61 -10.12 -6.55
CA MET A 395 -27.78 -8.97 -6.18
C MET A 395 -28.64 -7.77 -5.75
N ARG A 396 -28.33 -7.19 -4.58
CA ARG A 396 -28.95 -5.96 -4.08
C ARG A 396 -27.88 -4.90 -3.84
N PRO A 397 -27.39 -4.22 -4.88
CA PRO A 397 -26.29 -3.29 -4.75
C PRO A 397 -26.68 -2.10 -3.86
N ASN A 398 -25.87 -1.88 -2.82
CA ASN A 398 -25.98 -0.74 -1.94
C ASN A 398 -25.77 0.55 -2.73
N ARG A 399 -26.76 1.46 -2.68
CA ARG A 399 -26.70 2.76 -3.35
C ARG A 399 -25.49 3.59 -2.91
N LEU A 400 -25.08 3.47 -1.65
CA LEU A 400 -23.89 4.13 -1.13
C LEU A 400 -22.63 3.64 -1.84
N LEU A 401 -22.49 2.31 -2.03
CA LEU A 401 -21.35 1.74 -2.75
C LEU A 401 -21.27 2.29 -4.17
N ILE A 402 -22.38 2.22 -4.93
CA ILE A 402 -22.41 2.65 -6.34
C ILE A 402 -22.03 4.13 -6.46
N ARG A 403 -22.63 5.00 -5.61
CA ARG A 403 -22.37 6.44 -5.63
C ARG A 403 -20.95 6.77 -5.22
N ALA A 404 -20.47 6.21 -4.11
CA ALA A 404 -19.14 6.49 -3.59
C ALA A 404 -18.04 5.98 -4.54
N ALA A 405 -18.18 4.75 -5.03
CA ALA A 405 -17.27 4.20 -6.05
C ALA A 405 -17.32 5.03 -7.34
N GLY A 406 -18.50 5.46 -7.78
CA GLY A 406 -18.64 6.38 -8.91
C GLY A 406 -17.90 7.71 -8.70
N VAL A 407 -18.02 8.32 -7.53
CA VAL A 407 -17.29 9.54 -7.17
C VAL A 407 -15.78 9.31 -7.20
N GLY A 408 -15.29 8.24 -6.57
CA GLY A 408 -13.86 7.92 -6.59
C GLY A 408 -13.32 7.65 -8.00
N PHE A 409 -14.12 6.98 -8.82
CA PHE A 409 -13.80 6.73 -10.23
C PHE A 409 -13.68 8.04 -11.01
N LEU A 410 -14.68 8.93 -10.88
CA LEU A 410 -14.70 10.23 -11.53
C LEU A 410 -13.56 11.14 -11.07
N LEU A 411 -13.24 11.18 -9.77
CA LEU A 411 -12.14 11.99 -9.24
C LEU A 411 -10.80 11.62 -9.88
N VAL A 412 -10.52 10.32 -10.05
CA VAL A 412 -9.30 9.85 -10.70
C VAL A 412 -9.30 10.19 -12.20
N LEU A 413 -10.42 9.99 -12.90
CA LEU A 413 -10.52 10.34 -14.33
C LEU A 413 -10.34 11.83 -14.55
N VAL A 414 -11.06 12.68 -13.80
CA VAL A 414 -10.98 14.14 -13.89
C VAL A 414 -9.58 14.62 -13.51
N GLY A 415 -9.02 14.13 -12.40
CA GLY A 415 -7.66 14.47 -11.99
C GLY A 415 -6.61 14.09 -13.05
N SER A 416 -6.77 12.92 -13.67
CA SER A 416 -5.87 12.46 -14.74
C SER A 416 -6.02 13.30 -16.01
N ALA A 417 -7.25 13.63 -16.42
CA ALA A 417 -7.54 14.46 -17.58
C ALA A 417 -7.05 15.91 -17.38
N LEU A 418 -7.26 16.49 -16.20
CA LEU A 418 -6.76 17.81 -15.86
C LEU A 418 -5.24 17.87 -15.90
N ARG A 419 -4.54 16.82 -15.45
CA ARG A 419 -3.08 16.75 -15.54
C ARG A 419 -2.58 16.63 -16.99
N LEU A 420 -3.32 15.94 -17.86
CA LEU A 420 -3.00 15.88 -19.29
C LEU A 420 -3.20 17.24 -19.98
N ARG A 421 -4.21 18.02 -19.57
CA ARG A 421 -4.53 19.32 -20.18
C ARG A 421 -3.74 20.50 -19.59
N TYR A 422 -3.46 20.46 -18.30
CA TYR A 422 -2.81 21.53 -17.55
C TYR A 422 -1.54 21.01 -16.89
N ALA A 423 -0.39 21.22 -17.54
CA ALA A 423 0.92 20.75 -17.05
C ALA A 423 1.28 21.28 -15.64
N ARG A 424 0.73 22.44 -15.24
CA ARG A 424 0.94 23.07 -13.92
C ARG A 424 -0.13 22.70 -12.89
N PHE A 425 -1.05 21.79 -13.18
CA PHE A 425 -2.06 21.38 -12.22
C PHE A 425 -1.37 20.83 -10.95
N PRO A 426 -1.66 21.36 -9.76
CA PRO A 426 -0.87 21.08 -8.56
C PRO A 426 -1.17 19.71 -7.95
N LEU A 427 -2.37 19.16 -8.19
CA LEU A 427 -2.83 17.92 -7.59
C LEU A 427 -2.53 16.71 -8.47
N HIS A 428 -2.00 15.66 -7.83
CA HIS A 428 -1.71 14.38 -8.44
C HIS A 428 -2.90 13.43 -8.21
N PRO A 429 -3.36 12.66 -9.22
CA PRO A 429 -4.48 11.73 -9.07
C PRO A 429 -4.30 10.68 -7.96
N VAL A 430 -3.04 10.41 -7.58
CA VAL A 430 -2.70 9.53 -6.46
C VAL A 430 -3.36 9.97 -5.15
N LEU A 431 -3.63 11.26 -4.96
CA LEU A 431 -4.36 11.78 -3.80
C LEU A 431 -5.63 10.96 -3.51
N PHE A 432 -6.44 10.74 -4.55
CA PHE A 432 -7.75 10.09 -4.43
C PHE A 432 -7.67 8.58 -4.17
N LEU A 433 -6.48 8.00 -4.28
CA LEU A 433 -6.21 6.57 -3.99
C LEU A 433 -5.74 6.36 -2.55
N VAL A 434 -5.24 7.39 -1.88
CA VAL A 434 -4.50 7.23 -0.61
C VAL A 434 -5.03 8.13 0.51
N TRP A 435 -5.83 9.15 0.21
CA TRP A 435 -6.50 9.91 1.25
C TRP A 435 -7.42 8.99 2.08
N GLY A 436 -7.66 9.33 3.35
CA GLY A 436 -8.49 8.46 4.19
C GLY A 436 -7.83 7.15 4.63
N THR A 437 -6.57 6.89 4.25
CA THR A 437 -5.81 5.71 4.67
C THR A 437 -4.96 5.99 5.93
N GLY A 438 -4.65 4.94 6.69
CA GLY A 438 -3.80 5.05 7.90
C GLY A 438 -2.42 5.66 7.61
N PRO A 439 -1.67 5.19 6.60
CA PRO A 439 -0.33 5.69 6.30
C PRO A 439 -0.29 7.19 5.99
N ILE A 440 -1.23 7.68 5.17
CA ILE A 440 -1.28 9.11 4.82
C ILE A 440 -1.67 9.98 6.01
N GLY A 441 -2.52 9.47 6.91
CA GLY A 441 -2.80 10.13 8.18
C GLY A 441 -1.52 10.43 8.97
N HIS A 442 -0.62 9.46 9.08
CA HIS A 442 0.64 9.61 9.83
C HIS A 442 1.71 10.41 9.08
N PHE A 443 1.80 10.26 7.75
CA PHE A 443 2.91 10.82 6.97
C PHE A 443 2.62 12.12 6.24
N SER A 444 1.35 12.55 6.16
CA SER A 444 0.95 13.79 5.46
C SER A 444 1.79 15.01 5.85
N HIS A 445 1.93 15.27 7.16
CA HIS A 445 2.74 16.39 7.67
C HIS A 445 4.21 16.27 7.26
N SER A 446 4.76 15.06 7.25
CA SER A 446 6.14 14.81 6.82
C SER A 446 6.31 15.02 5.31
N PHE A 447 5.31 14.63 4.50
CA PHE A 447 5.31 14.94 3.06
C PHE A 447 5.17 16.43 2.79
N LEU A 448 4.32 17.16 3.51
CA LEU A 448 4.24 18.62 3.42
C LEU A 448 5.57 19.29 3.78
N LEU A 449 6.23 18.82 4.84
CA LEU A 449 7.53 19.34 5.24
C LEU A 449 8.60 19.04 4.18
N GLY A 450 8.64 17.81 3.64
CA GLY A 450 9.53 17.44 2.54
C GLY A 450 9.29 18.28 1.29
N TRP A 451 8.03 18.51 0.92
CA TRP A 451 7.64 19.41 -0.16
C TRP A 451 8.07 20.86 0.08
N LEU A 452 7.92 21.35 1.32
CA LEU A 452 8.32 22.70 1.69
C LEU A 452 9.83 22.87 1.58
N ILE A 453 10.61 21.95 2.17
CA ILE A 453 12.07 21.94 2.07
C ILE A 453 12.50 21.89 0.61
N LYS A 454 11.90 21.00 -0.19
CA LYS A 454 12.18 20.90 -1.63
C LYS A 454 11.91 22.22 -2.34
N SER A 455 10.75 22.82 -2.10
CA SER A 455 10.34 24.08 -2.73
C SER A 455 11.27 25.22 -2.36
N VAL A 456 11.74 25.29 -1.11
CA VAL A 456 12.72 26.29 -0.67
C VAL A 456 14.07 26.05 -1.36
N VAL A 457 14.56 24.82 -1.36
CA VAL A 457 15.84 24.45 -1.98
C VAL A 457 15.84 24.71 -3.48
N THR A 458 14.77 24.36 -4.19
CA THR A 458 14.71 24.53 -5.64
C THR A 458 14.43 25.97 -6.07
N ARG A 459 13.70 26.75 -5.25
CA ARG A 459 13.34 28.14 -5.59
C ARG A 459 14.41 29.14 -5.18
N TYR A 460 15.06 28.95 -4.03
CA TYR A 460 16.03 29.90 -3.47
C TYR A 460 17.48 29.38 -3.54
N GLY A 461 17.69 28.06 -3.66
CA GLY A 461 19.02 27.46 -3.72
C GLY A 461 19.70 27.48 -5.10
N GLY A 462 19.32 28.39 -6.01
CA GLY A 462 20.10 28.65 -7.22
C GLY A 462 20.27 27.51 -8.25
N GLY A 463 19.54 26.39 -8.15
CA GLY A 463 19.42 25.39 -9.23
C GLY A 463 19.61 23.91 -8.84
N GLN A 464 19.76 23.06 -9.86
CA GLN A 464 19.80 21.59 -9.75
C GLN A 464 20.99 21.06 -8.91
N ALA A 465 22.08 21.83 -8.82
CA ALA A 465 23.27 21.43 -8.06
C ALA A 465 23.02 21.40 -6.54
N ILE A 466 22.31 22.39 -5.98
CA ILE A 466 21.98 22.40 -4.56
C ILE A 466 20.96 21.31 -4.24
N TYR A 467 19.97 21.11 -5.11
CA TYR A 467 19.05 19.96 -4.98
C TYR A 467 19.81 18.63 -4.91
N ARG A 468 20.77 18.39 -5.82
CA ARG A 468 21.60 17.17 -5.80
C ARG A 468 22.40 17.04 -4.50
N ARG A 469 23.00 18.13 -4.00
CA ARG A 469 23.72 18.14 -2.71
C ARG A 469 22.80 17.82 -1.53
N ALA A 470 21.61 18.42 -1.50
CA ALA A 470 20.59 18.17 -0.48
C ALA A 470 20.05 16.73 -0.54
N THR A 471 19.98 16.11 -1.73
CA THR A 471 19.63 14.68 -1.85
C THR A 471 20.60 13.79 -1.08
N TRP A 472 21.90 14.08 -1.08
CA TRP A 472 22.88 13.32 -0.28
C TRP A 472 22.63 13.44 1.22
N LEU A 473 22.24 14.63 1.69
CA LEU A 473 21.81 14.84 3.08
C LEU A 473 20.58 13.98 3.40
N MET A 474 19.58 13.98 2.50
CA MET A 474 18.34 13.20 2.67
C MET A 474 18.60 11.69 2.68
N PHE A 475 19.58 11.19 1.92
CA PHE A 475 20.03 9.79 2.04
C PHE A 475 20.63 9.48 3.41
N GLY A 476 21.39 10.42 3.98
CA GLY A 476 21.85 10.34 5.36
C GLY A 476 20.70 10.26 6.35
N VAL A 477 19.69 11.12 6.20
CA VAL A 477 18.48 11.15 7.05
C VAL A 477 17.77 9.80 7.05
N ILE A 478 17.53 9.19 5.88
CA ILE A 478 16.91 7.86 5.75
C ILE A 478 17.77 6.80 6.45
N ALA A 479 19.08 6.80 6.20
CA ALA A 479 19.99 5.84 6.81
C ALA A 479 20.05 5.96 8.33
N GLY A 480 20.07 7.19 8.86
CA GLY A 480 20.09 7.46 10.31
C GLY A 480 18.80 7.03 11.01
N ASP A 481 17.64 7.22 10.38
CA ASP A 481 16.33 6.81 10.91
C ASP A 481 16.21 5.27 10.98
N LEU A 482 16.58 4.59 9.89
CA LEU A 482 16.62 3.12 9.82
C LEU A 482 17.63 2.53 10.83
N LEU A 483 18.84 3.08 10.89
CA LEU A 483 19.87 2.62 11.82
C LEU A 483 19.46 2.85 13.28
N GLY A 484 18.83 3.98 13.58
CA GLY A 484 18.27 4.26 14.91
C GLY A 484 17.26 3.19 15.34
N GLY A 485 16.38 2.77 14.44
CA GLY A 485 15.45 1.65 14.69
C GLY A 485 16.18 0.33 14.95
N LEU A 486 17.13 -0.02 14.08
CA LEU A 486 17.91 -1.26 14.19
C LEU A 486 18.72 -1.35 15.49
N ILE A 487 19.30 -0.24 15.96
CA ILE A 487 20.05 -0.19 17.22
C ILE A 487 19.15 -0.54 18.40
N TRP A 488 17.96 0.05 18.49
CA TRP A 488 17.05 -0.22 19.61
C TRP A 488 16.36 -1.58 19.50
N MET A 489 16.14 -2.09 18.28
CA MET A 489 15.73 -3.48 18.08
C MET A 489 16.80 -4.46 18.57
N ALA A 490 18.07 -4.24 18.22
CA ALA A 490 19.19 -5.06 18.67
C ALA A 490 19.36 -4.96 20.19
N ALA A 491 19.28 -3.75 20.76
CA ALA A 491 19.31 -3.55 22.20
C ALA A 491 18.17 -4.31 22.89
N GLY A 492 16.95 -4.24 22.37
CA GLY A 492 15.79 -4.97 22.89
C GLY A 492 15.98 -6.50 22.82
N ALA A 493 16.54 -7.01 21.73
CA ALA A 493 16.85 -8.43 21.59
C ALA A 493 17.89 -8.90 22.62
N VAL A 494 18.96 -8.12 22.81
CA VAL A 494 19.99 -8.41 23.83
C VAL A 494 19.41 -8.32 25.24
N TYR A 495 18.58 -7.32 25.52
CA TYR A 495 17.91 -7.18 26.82
C TYR A 495 17.02 -8.38 27.12
N SER A 496 16.22 -8.81 26.13
CA SER A 496 15.33 -9.96 26.28
C SER A 496 16.10 -11.26 26.47
N THR A 497 17.20 -11.47 25.73
CA THR A 497 18.02 -12.69 25.87
C THR A 497 18.75 -12.76 27.21
N VAL A 498 19.18 -11.63 27.76
CA VAL A 498 19.91 -11.57 29.04
C VAL A 498 18.97 -11.64 30.24
N THR A 499 17.84 -10.94 30.18
CA THR A 499 16.96 -10.75 31.34
C THR A 499 15.73 -11.66 31.35
N GLY A 500 15.32 -12.18 30.20
CA GLY A 500 14.07 -12.92 30.04
C GLY A 500 12.81 -12.04 30.04
N TYR A 501 12.94 -10.71 30.18
CA TYR A 501 11.81 -9.78 30.19
C TYR A 501 11.62 -9.09 28.84
N ASP A 502 10.39 -8.62 28.59
CA ASP A 502 10.09 -7.81 27.41
C ASP A 502 10.79 -6.45 27.47
N PRO A 503 11.48 -6.03 26.40
CA PRO A 503 12.18 -4.75 26.38
C PRO A 503 11.20 -3.57 26.26
N PRO A 504 11.57 -2.37 26.78
CA PRO A 504 10.83 -1.15 26.50
C PRO A 504 10.73 -0.88 25.00
N VAL A 505 9.51 -0.68 24.50
CA VAL A 505 9.24 -0.55 23.06
C VAL A 505 9.54 0.88 22.58
N TYR A 506 10.59 1.02 21.78
CA TYR A 506 10.91 2.26 21.06
C TYR A 506 10.47 2.16 19.58
N ARG A 507 9.49 2.97 19.18
CA ARG A 507 8.93 2.95 17.81
C ARG A 507 9.47 4.12 16.97
N THR A 508 10.18 3.81 15.90
CA THR A 508 10.65 4.81 14.91
C THR A 508 9.62 5.10 13.83
N PHE A 509 8.86 4.10 13.41
CA PHE A 509 7.78 4.21 12.42
C PHE A 509 6.39 4.02 13.06
N PRO A 510 5.30 4.46 12.41
CA PRO A 510 3.94 4.15 12.85
C PRO A 510 3.64 2.67 12.59
N GLY A 511 2.96 2.03 13.54
CA GLY A 511 2.79 0.57 13.63
C GLY A 511 3.16 0.14 15.02
#